data_AF-A0A5J4P732-F1
#
_entry.id   AF-A0A5J4P732-F1
#
_cell.length_a   1.000
_cell.length_b   1.000
_cell.length_c   1.000
_cell.angle_alpha   90.00
_cell.angle_beta   90.00
_cell.angle_gamma   90.00
#
_symmetry.space_group_name_H-M   'P 1'
#
loop_
_entity.id
_entity.type
_entity.pdbx_description
1 polymer ?
#
loop_
_entity_poly.entity_id
_entity_poly.type
_entity_poly.pdbx_seq_one_letter_code
_entity_poly.pdbx_strand_id
1 'polypeptide(L)'
;VIIDWHSHHIRTEEAKAFFAQMAAKYKDVPNIIYEIFNEPVDDSWEALKAYSEEIIKTIRAEGAQNLILVGTSHWDQDIHLPADNPIIGYRPCYPTDTVVFHPFQPFAQKKPWLLLCGYGGYANQ
;
A
#
# COMPACT_ATOMS: atom_id res chain seq x y z
N VAL A 1 -9.19 -0.07 -12.77
CA VAL A 1 -10.13 0.67 -11.89
C VAL A 1 -9.48 0.73 -10.53
N ILE A 2 -9.41 1.92 -9.93
CA ILE A 2 -8.81 2.10 -8.60
C ILE A 2 -9.95 2.21 -7.58
N ILE A 3 -9.81 1.47 -6.48
CA ILE A 3 -10.67 1.61 -5.30
C ILE A 3 -9.86 2.39 -4.27
N ASP A 4 -10.18 3.67 -4.17
CA ASP A 4 -9.49 4.64 -3.31
C ASP A 4 -10.22 4.82 -1.97
N TRP A 5 -9.49 4.60 -0.87
CA TRP A 5 -9.89 5.00 0.46
C TRP A 5 -9.52 6.47 0.72
N HIS A 6 -10.43 7.34 0.27
CA HIS A 6 -10.25 8.79 0.32
C HIS A 6 -10.54 9.38 1.71
N SER A 7 -9.62 9.14 2.65
CA SER A 7 -9.63 9.72 3.99
C SER A 7 -8.55 10.81 4.14
N HIS A 8 -8.74 11.74 5.06
CA HIS A 8 -7.71 12.69 5.50
C HIS A 8 -7.06 12.31 6.83
N HIS A 9 -7.49 11.20 7.43
CA HIS A 9 -6.98 10.70 8.71
C HIS A 9 -6.89 9.17 8.69
N ILE A 10 -5.99 8.61 9.50
CA ILE A 10 -5.93 7.17 9.73
C ILE A 10 -7.24 6.69 10.38
N ARG A 11 -7.90 5.73 9.72
CA ARG A 11 -9.17 5.11 10.13
C ARG A 11 -9.07 3.60 9.97
N THR A 12 -8.18 2.99 10.75
CA THR A 12 -7.73 1.61 10.56
C THR A 12 -8.88 0.60 10.56
N GLU A 13 -9.79 0.69 11.53
CA GLU A 13 -10.87 -0.30 11.65
C GLU A 13 -11.93 -0.16 10.56
N GLU A 14 -12.28 1.07 10.19
CA GLU A 14 -13.20 1.35 9.09
C GLU A 14 -12.60 0.93 7.73
N ALA A 15 -11.32 1.23 7.51
CA ALA A 15 -10.59 0.81 6.32
C ALA A 15 -10.52 -0.71 6.21
N LYS A 16 -10.23 -1.43 7.32
CA LYS A 16 -10.23 -2.90 7.35
C LYS A 16 -11.59 -3.46 6.96
N ALA A 17 -12.67 -2.95 7.54
CA ALA A 17 -14.02 -3.39 7.23
C ALA A 17 -14.39 -3.13 5.76
N PHE A 18 -13.98 -2.00 5.21
CA PHE A 18 -14.20 -1.65 3.80
C PHE A 18 -13.41 -2.55 2.86
N PHE A 19 -12.09 -2.66 3.07
CA PHE A 19 -11.22 -3.43 2.19
C PHE A 19 -11.45 -4.94 2.27
N ALA A 20 -11.86 -5.48 3.42
CA ALA A 20 -12.31 -6.87 3.51
C ALA A 20 -13.50 -7.13 2.57
N GLN A 21 -14.51 -6.25 2.57
CA GLN A 21 -15.67 -6.39 1.70
C GLN A 21 -15.30 -6.26 0.21
N MET A 22 -14.45 -5.28 -0.13
CA MET A 22 -14.02 -5.07 -1.51
C MET A 22 -13.14 -6.22 -2.01
N ALA A 23 -12.21 -6.71 -1.18
CA ALA A 23 -11.35 -7.83 -1.52
C ALA A 23 -12.16 -9.12 -1.69
N ALA A 24 -13.08 -9.45 -0.78
CA ALA A 24 -13.95 -10.61 -0.91
C ALA A 24 -14.77 -10.58 -2.21
N LYS A 25 -15.24 -9.40 -2.62
CA LYS A 25 -16.06 -9.20 -3.82
C LYS A 25 -15.25 -9.23 -5.12
N TYR A 26 -14.04 -8.67 -5.12
CA TYR A 26 -13.28 -8.39 -6.34
C TYR A 26 -11.92 -9.08 -6.45
N LYS A 27 -11.59 -10.02 -5.56
CA LYS A 27 -10.33 -10.78 -5.58
C LYS A 27 -9.98 -11.42 -6.94
N ASP A 28 -10.98 -11.80 -7.73
CA ASP A 28 -10.79 -12.47 -9.03
C ASP A 28 -10.86 -11.49 -10.22
N VAL A 29 -10.93 -10.17 -9.96
CA VAL A 29 -10.98 -9.13 -10.99
C VAL A 29 -9.58 -8.52 -11.16
N PRO A 30 -8.85 -8.83 -12.24
CA PRO A 30 -7.44 -8.43 -12.39
C PRO A 30 -7.25 -6.92 -12.58
N ASN A 31 -8.29 -6.19 -12.99
CA ASN A 31 -8.22 -4.76 -13.26
C ASN A 31 -8.39 -3.88 -12.02
N ILE A 32 -8.61 -4.48 -10.84
CA ILE A 32 -8.74 -3.75 -9.57
C ILE A 32 -7.37 -3.49 -8.97
N ILE A 33 -7.18 -2.25 -8.53
CA ILE A 33 -6.04 -1.77 -7.76
C ILE A 33 -6.62 -1.12 -6.50
N TYR A 34 -6.07 -1.45 -5.33
CA TYR A 34 -6.49 -0.87 -4.05
C TYR A 34 -5.55 0.27 -3.68
N GLU A 35 -6.08 1.46 -3.43
CA GLU A 35 -5.33 2.60 -2.91
C GLU A 35 -5.78 2.82 -1.47
N ILE A 36 -4.92 2.42 -0.52
CA ILE A 36 -5.37 2.18 0.87
C ILE A 36 -5.39 3.45 1.72
N PHE A 37 -4.76 4.52 1.25
CA PHE A 37 -4.81 5.83 1.85
C PHE A 37 -4.32 6.85 0.82
N ASN A 38 -5.23 7.73 0.37
CA ASN A 38 -4.97 8.69 -0.69
C ASN A 38 -3.81 9.64 -0.35
N GLU A 39 -3.96 10.58 0.58
CA GLU A 39 -2.95 11.63 0.79
C GLU A 39 -2.69 11.86 2.28
N PRO A 40 -1.77 11.10 2.89
CA PRO A 40 -1.27 11.41 4.22
C PRO A 40 -0.58 12.78 4.24
N VAL A 41 -0.93 13.63 5.21
CA VAL A 41 -0.39 14.99 5.31
C VAL A 41 0.83 15.01 6.24
N ASP A 42 0.61 14.79 7.53
CA ASP A 42 1.64 14.92 8.57
C ASP A 42 1.92 13.61 9.34
N ASP A 43 1.32 12.49 8.90
CA ASP A 43 1.49 11.18 9.54
C ASP A 43 2.93 10.67 9.34
N SER A 44 3.57 10.12 10.38
CA SER A 44 4.93 9.58 10.23
C SER A 44 4.96 8.31 9.38
N TRP A 45 6.08 8.02 8.73
CA TRP A 45 6.22 6.80 7.95
C TRP A 45 6.00 5.54 8.79
N GLU A 46 6.41 5.52 10.06
CA GLU A 46 6.17 4.38 10.96
C GLU A 46 4.68 4.15 11.19
N ALA A 47 3.90 5.21 11.38
CA ALA A 47 2.44 5.12 11.56
C ALA A 47 1.76 4.66 10.27
N LEU A 48 2.16 5.22 9.13
CA LEU A 48 1.64 4.83 7.81
C LEU A 48 1.99 3.39 7.45
N LYS A 49 3.22 2.96 7.76
CA LYS A 49 3.67 1.58 7.57
C LYS A 49 2.84 0.61 8.42
N ALA A 50 2.66 0.90 9.71
CA ALA A 50 1.86 0.07 10.60
C ALA A 50 0.40 -0.05 10.12
N TYR A 51 -0.23 1.08 9.76
CA TYR A 51 -1.56 1.09 9.14
C TYR A 51 -1.59 0.22 7.86
N SER A 52 -0.62 0.44 6.97
CA SER A 52 -0.57 -0.23 5.66
C SER A 52 -0.42 -1.74 5.81
N GLU A 53 0.44 -2.20 6.71
CA GLU A 53 0.62 -3.63 7.00
C GLU A 53 -0.69 -4.29 7.48
N GLU A 54 -1.48 -3.60 8.32
CA GLU A 54 -2.80 -4.11 8.74
C GLU A 54 -3.80 -4.20 7.59
N ILE A 55 -3.87 -3.19 6.72
CA ILE A 55 -4.80 -3.19 5.59
C ILE A 55 -4.38 -4.24 4.55
N ILE A 56 -3.08 -4.32 4.22
CA ILE A 56 -2.54 -5.33 3.32
C ILE A 56 -2.86 -6.73 3.84
N LYS A 57 -2.63 -6.99 5.12
CA LYS A 57 -2.97 -8.29 5.75
C LYS A 57 -4.46 -8.61 5.60
N THR A 58 -5.33 -7.62 5.78
CA THR A 58 -6.78 -7.77 5.63
C THR A 58 -7.17 -8.13 4.20
N ILE A 59 -6.66 -7.39 3.20
CA ILE A 59 -6.92 -7.67 1.77
C ILE A 59 -6.41 -9.07 1.38
N ARG A 60 -5.21 -9.44 1.84
CA ARG A 60 -4.59 -10.73 1.51
C ARG A 60 -5.26 -11.89 2.22
N ALA A 61 -5.91 -11.68 3.37
CA ALA A 61 -6.68 -12.72 4.07
C ALA A 61 -7.91 -13.18 3.26
N GLU A 62 -8.49 -12.28 2.45
CA GLU A 62 -9.59 -12.61 1.52
C GLU A 62 -9.13 -13.33 0.24
N GLY A 63 -7.82 -13.49 0.06
CA GLY A 63 -7.22 -14.15 -1.10
C GLY A 63 -7.01 -13.25 -2.32
N ALA A 64 -7.27 -11.93 -2.20
CA ALA A 64 -7.04 -10.98 -3.28
C ALA A 64 -5.54 -10.81 -3.56
N GLN A 65 -5.14 -11.04 -4.82
CA GLN A 65 -3.76 -10.88 -5.29
C GLN A 65 -3.54 -9.57 -6.08
N ASN A 66 -4.51 -8.66 -6.03
CA ASN A 66 -4.44 -7.35 -6.69
C ASN A 66 -3.30 -6.49 -6.16
N LEU A 67 -2.87 -5.55 -7.01
CA LEU A 67 -1.92 -4.49 -6.64
C LEU A 67 -2.51 -3.59 -5.54
N ILE A 68 -1.63 -3.15 -4.66
CA ILE A 68 -1.95 -2.23 -3.55
C ILE A 68 -1.04 -1.01 -3.66
N LEU A 69 -1.63 0.18 -3.72
CA LEU A 69 -0.94 1.46 -3.65
C LEU A 69 -0.94 1.92 -2.20
N VAL A 70 0.21 2.41 -1.73
CA VAL A 70 0.39 2.91 -0.37
C VAL A 70 0.87 4.36 -0.45
N GLY A 71 0.20 5.26 0.26
CA GLY A 71 0.59 6.65 0.36
C GLY A 71 1.77 6.89 1.30
N THR A 72 2.41 8.06 1.18
CA THR A 72 3.42 8.55 2.14
C THR A 72 3.05 9.93 2.64
N SER A 73 3.74 10.39 3.69
CA SER A 73 3.62 11.74 4.23
C SER A 73 3.83 12.82 3.15
N HIS A 74 3.31 14.02 3.45
CA HIS A 74 3.35 15.20 2.59
C HIS A 74 2.73 14.98 1.21
N TRP A 75 1.49 14.46 1.17
CA TRP A 75 0.78 14.17 -0.08
C TRP A 75 1.60 13.23 -0.97
N ASP A 76 2.07 12.13 -0.38
CA ASP A 76 2.82 11.06 -1.05
C ASP A 76 4.19 11.46 -1.63
N GLN A 77 4.78 12.55 -1.15
CA GLN A 77 6.05 13.06 -1.67
C GLN A 77 7.28 12.42 -1.02
N ASP A 78 7.13 11.89 0.20
CA ASP A 78 8.22 11.34 1.00
C ASP A 78 8.63 9.91 0.64
N ILE A 79 8.76 9.62 -0.66
CA ILE A 79 9.13 8.29 -1.21
C ILE A 79 10.48 7.74 -0.74
N HIS A 80 11.33 8.58 -0.14
CA HIS A 80 12.61 8.18 0.42
C HIS A 80 12.45 7.38 1.72
N LEU A 81 11.40 7.67 2.52
CA LEU A 81 11.12 6.96 3.77
C LEU A 81 10.81 5.47 3.56
N PRO A 82 9.90 5.08 2.63
CA PRO A 82 9.71 3.66 2.32
C PRO A 82 10.90 3.04 1.59
N ALA A 83 11.72 3.83 0.86
CA ALA A 83 12.93 3.30 0.24
C ALA A 83 13.96 2.84 1.29
N ASP A 84 14.08 3.58 2.40
CA ASP A 84 14.97 3.25 3.51
C ASP A 84 14.38 2.19 4.45
N ASN A 85 13.06 2.20 4.66
CA ASN A 85 12.35 1.27 5.55
C ASN A 85 11.09 0.68 4.87
N PRO A 86 11.24 -0.24 3.91
CA PRO A 86 10.13 -0.73 3.10
C PRO A 86 9.14 -1.58 3.90
N ILE A 87 7.91 -1.68 3.41
CA ILE A 87 6.95 -2.71 3.84
C ILE A 87 7.47 -4.05 3.32
N ILE A 88 7.70 -5.00 4.22
CA ILE A 88 8.22 -6.33 3.86
C ILE A 88 7.05 -7.31 3.83
N GLY A 89 6.95 -8.02 2.71
CA GLY A 89 5.83 -8.90 2.40
C GLY A 89 5.58 -10.03 3.39
N TYR A 90 4.32 -10.48 3.43
CA TYR A 90 3.81 -11.51 4.34
C TYR A 90 3.67 -12.86 3.62
N ARG A 91 4.70 -13.33 2.89
CA ARG A 91 4.79 -14.74 2.44
C ARG A 91 6.18 -15.11 1.87
N PRO A 92 6.82 -16.19 2.35
CA PRO A 92 8.11 -16.67 1.82
C PRO A 92 8.09 -17.25 0.40
N CYS A 93 6.92 -17.41 -0.24
CA CYS A 93 6.77 -18.25 -1.44
C CYS A 93 6.17 -17.58 -2.68
N TYR A 94 5.78 -16.29 -2.63
CA TYR A 94 5.30 -15.57 -3.81
C TYR A 94 5.89 -14.15 -3.86
N PRO A 95 6.58 -13.76 -4.94
CA PRO A 95 7.31 -12.50 -5.04
C PRO A 95 6.44 -11.27 -5.37
N THR A 96 5.17 -11.25 -4.98
CA THR A 96 4.20 -10.22 -5.45
C THR A 96 3.49 -9.51 -4.30
N ASP A 97 4.24 -8.99 -3.34
CA ASP A 97 3.77 -7.89 -2.48
C ASP A 97 4.22 -6.56 -3.09
N THR A 98 3.83 -6.36 -4.34
CA THR A 98 4.12 -5.13 -5.09
C THR A 98 3.31 -3.98 -4.50
N VAL A 99 3.96 -3.21 -3.64
CA VAL A 99 3.48 -1.93 -3.14
C VAL A 99 4.03 -0.83 -4.04
N VAL A 100 3.15 0.01 -4.56
CA VAL A 100 3.52 1.16 -5.40
C VAL A 100 3.21 2.44 -4.63
N PHE A 101 4.16 3.35 -4.57
CA PHE A 101 3.98 4.68 -3.99
C PHE A 101 3.62 5.66 -5.12
N HIS A 102 2.58 6.47 -4.91
CA HIS A 102 2.09 7.42 -5.91
C HIS A 102 2.32 8.86 -5.45
N PRO A 103 3.29 9.63 -5.96
CA PRO A 103 3.42 11.02 -5.53
C PRO A 103 2.26 11.88 -6.05
N PHE A 104 1.54 12.60 -5.16
CA PHE A 104 0.71 13.73 -5.60
C PHE A 104 1.64 14.80 -6.19
N GLN A 105 1.42 15.14 -7.46
CA GLN A 105 2.28 16.09 -8.17
C GLN A 105 1.50 17.38 -8.44
N PRO A 106 1.91 18.55 -7.92
CA PRO A 106 1.63 19.78 -8.65
C PRO A 106 2.27 19.65 -10.04
N PHE A 107 1.58 20.11 -11.09
CA PHE A 107 1.88 19.93 -12.53
C PHE A 107 3.35 20.09 -13.00
N ALA A 108 4.27 20.55 -12.15
CA ALA A 108 5.64 20.95 -12.47
C ALA A 108 6.75 19.92 -12.15
N GLN A 109 6.53 18.85 -11.38
CA GLN A 109 7.63 17.96 -10.96
C GLN A 109 7.38 16.49 -11.28
N LYS A 110 7.63 16.04 -12.50
CA LYS A 110 7.58 14.61 -12.87
C LYS A 110 8.69 13.82 -12.19
N LYS A 111 8.37 13.05 -11.14
CA LYS A 111 9.25 11.99 -10.61
C LYS A 111 8.62 10.64 -10.96
N PRO A 112 9.42 9.66 -11.41
CA PRO A 112 8.89 8.35 -11.82
C PRO A 112 8.31 7.58 -10.63
N TRP A 113 7.31 6.74 -10.91
CA TRP A 113 6.76 5.75 -9.99
C TRP A 113 7.89 4.91 -9.38
N LEU A 114 7.97 4.84 -8.05
CA LEU A 114 8.93 3.96 -7.37
C LEU A 114 8.24 2.66 -7.00
N LEU A 115 8.62 1.58 -7.68
CA LEU A 115 8.22 0.23 -7.34
C LEU A 115 9.18 -0.32 -6.28
N LEU A 116 8.72 -0.44 -5.04
CA LEU A 116 9.50 -1.09 -4.00
C LEU A 116 8.98 -2.52 -3.83
N CYS A 117 9.65 -3.47 -4.48
CA CYS A 117 9.44 -4.89 -4.23
C CYS A 117 10.37 -5.30 -3.07
N GLY A 118 9.81 -5.62 -1.91
CA GLY A 118 10.58 -6.16 -0.79
C GLY A 118 11.22 -7.50 -1.17
N TYR A 119 12.54 -7.54 -1.29
CA TYR A 119 13.29 -8.78 -1.48
C TYR A 119 13.56 -9.40 -0.10
N GLY A 120 12.83 -10.47 0.24
CA GLY A 120 13.17 -11.32 1.39
C GLY A 120 14.48 -12.06 1.09
N GLY A 121 15.58 -11.58 1.66
CA GLY A 121 16.88 -12.24 1.55
C GLY A 121 16.84 -13.64 2.19
N TYR A 122 17.32 -14.64 1.44
CA TYR A 122 17.63 -15.96 1.96
C TYR A 122 18.75 -15.83 3.00
N ALA A 123 18.43 -16.03 4.28
CA ALA A 123 19.41 -16.37 5.31
C ALA A 123 19.35 -17.88 5.55
N ASN A 124 20.52 -18.50 5.51
CA ASN A 124 20.82 -19.93 5.44
C ASN A 124 20.15 -20.81 6.52
N GLN A 125 19.88 -22.05 6.09
CA GLN A 125 19.94 -23.35 6.79
C GLN A 125 19.33 -23.47 8.20
#